data_AF-A0A4D9EWJ7-F1
#
_entry.id   AF-A0A4D9EWJ7-F1
#
_cell.length_a   1.000
_cell.length_b   1.000
_cell.length_c   1.000
_cell.angle_alpha   90.00
_cell.angle_beta   90.00
_cell.angle_gamma   90.00
#
_symmetry.space_group_name_H-M   'P 1'
#
loop_
_entity.id
_entity.type
_entity.pdbx_description
1 polymer ?
#
loop_
_entity_poly.entity_id
_entity_poly.type
_entity_poly.pdbx_seq_one_letter_code
_entity_poly.pdbx_strand_id
1 'polypeptide(L)'
;MPLYILSHSLTEMETLRQVQSFGSFVASNRASWLVFIIILVTCCSSLHIRARPLIPNSPFLSIWNAPTELCTEKTRVQLDMRLFHLAGSTLKTSTEQSITIFYANRLGNYPYIDENTGETFNGGIPQLCSMEHHLKKANDNINFYMPSDEQVGLAVIDWENWRPLWIRNWGSKDIYRQVSVEFVQQKDLSLSETQARTLAKMEFEAAAKSLMLQSLKLGISMKPNHLWGYYLYPDCYNYDYNQNPHNYTGSCLDIEIARNNELNWLWEESTALYPSVYLETALRSSKNAPLFVRNRVQEAIRVSNVSNSTCPLPIFVYTRPVFTDFNQEYLSQDDLVNTIGESAALGVSGIVIWGDLNLTLSVNTCRTLDSYLRHTLNPYIINVTMAAKICSQVLCHDSGACARKNWNSSDYLHLNPDNFVIQMSRNGKYAIQGQPSVQDLQRFIENFYCRCYAGYNCEPSVDINDIHYTNACISEDICVQVSLNSLSNVEASGGRASSNTSIFSFTPPRNITLPAHNATGGFQQTIWNNTFNVSTAGHINAPTNSSGDLKITDTHSFSGSSSDEMKILDVVCLILILRNLI
;
A
#
# COMPACT_ATOMS: atom_id res chain seq x y z
N MET A 1 -81.38 -31.05 -5.41
CA MET A 1 -82.46 -31.74 -6.13
C MET A 1 -83.06 -30.77 -7.14
N PRO A 2 -83.32 -31.13 -8.40
CA PRO A 2 -82.79 -32.22 -9.26
C PRO A 2 -81.91 -31.63 -10.41
N LEU A 3 -80.94 -32.28 -11.09
CA LEU A 3 -80.81 -33.59 -11.77
C LEU A 3 -81.66 -33.75 -13.04
N TYR A 4 -81.00 -33.73 -14.22
CA TYR A 4 -81.21 -34.52 -15.46
C TYR A 4 -80.17 -34.00 -16.50
N ILE A 5 -79.11 -34.71 -16.96
CA ILE A 5 -78.88 -36.04 -17.57
C ILE A 5 -78.95 -36.01 -19.12
N LEU A 6 -77.97 -36.72 -19.73
CA LEU A 6 -77.74 -37.17 -21.13
C LEU A 6 -76.90 -36.24 -22.03
N SER A 7 -75.87 -36.68 -22.76
CA SER A 7 -75.37 -38.04 -23.04
C SER A 7 -74.10 -38.01 -23.92
N HIS A 8 -73.23 -39.02 -23.71
CA HIS A 8 -72.42 -39.79 -24.68
C HIS A 8 -71.49 -39.06 -25.68
N SER A 9 -70.15 -39.14 -25.56
CA SER A 9 -69.19 -40.27 -25.68
C SER A 9 -68.58 -40.42 -27.08
N LEU A 10 -67.27 -40.20 -27.18
CA LEU A 10 -66.32 -40.75 -28.16
C LEU A 10 -64.95 -40.76 -27.44
N THR A 11 -64.59 -41.90 -26.84
CA THR A 11 -63.54 -42.84 -27.30
C THR A 11 -62.10 -42.35 -27.14
N GLU A 12 -61.42 -42.96 -26.16
CA GLU A 12 -60.03 -43.44 -26.16
C GLU A 12 -58.97 -42.68 -26.99
N MET A 13 -58.02 -42.03 -26.29
CA MET A 13 -56.60 -42.34 -26.45
C MET A 13 -55.80 -41.81 -25.26
N GLU A 14 -55.33 -42.75 -24.47
CA GLU A 14 -54.32 -42.60 -23.43
C GLU A 14 -52.99 -42.03 -23.97
N THR A 15 -52.25 -41.41 -23.04
CA THR A 15 -50.78 -41.47 -22.93
C THR A 15 -49.91 -40.82 -24.02
N LEU A 16 -49.99 -39.50 -24.20
CA LEU A 16 -48.83 -38.75 -24.75
C LEU A 16 -48.73 -37.27 -24.31
N ARG A 17 -49.13 -36.94 -23.07
CA ARG A 17 -49.03 -35.56 -22.54
C ARG A 17 -48.43 -35.43 -21.14
N GLN A 18 -47.75 -36.46 -20.65
CA GLN A 18 -47.07 -36.43 -19.34
C GLN A 18 -45.54 -36.57 -19.39
N VAL A 19 -44.93 -36.49 -20.59
CA VAL A 19 -43.46 -36.45 -20.75
C VAL A 19 -42.96 -35.03 -21.12
N GLN A 20 -43.84 -34.11 -21.55
CA GLN A 20 -43.45 -32.73 -21.88
C GLN A 20 -43.45 -31.74 -20.70
N SER A 21 -43.91 -32.15 -19.51
CA SER A 21 -43.90 -31.28 -18.30
C SER A 21 -42.61 -31.41 -17.48
N PHE A 22 -41.91 -32.55 -17.55
CA PHE A 22 -40.62 -32.73 -16.87
C PHE A 22 -39.42 -32.12 -17.62
N GLY A 23 -39.57 -31.83 -18.91
CA GLY A 23 -38.55 -31.12 -19.70
C GLY A 23 -38.43 -29.62 -19.39
N SER A 24 -39.46 -29.02 -18.80
CA SER A 24 -39.51 -27.57 -18.54
C SER A 24 -39.01 -27.20 -17.14
N PHE A 25 -38.95 -28.15 -16.20
CA PHE A 25 -38.43 -27.88 -14.84
C PHE A 25 -36.91 -28.07 -14.72
N VAL A 26 -36.30 -28.86 -15.63
CA VAL A 26 -34.83 -29.04 -15.69
C VAL A 26 -34.14 -27.87 -16.42
N ALA A 27 -34.85 -27.18 -17.32
CA ALA A 27 -34.32 -25.99 -18.01
C ALA A 27 -34.25 -24.75 -17.09
N SER A 28 -35.18 -24.60 -16.14
CA SER A 28 -35.23 -23.47 -15.20
C SER A 28 -34.09 -23.50 -14.17
N ASN A 29 -33.67 -24.69 -13.74
CA ASN A 29 -32.52 -24.83 -12.85
C ASN A 29 -31.20 -24.53 -13.55
N ARG A 30 -31.01 -24.91 -14.82
CA ARG A 30 -29.74 -24.58 -15.51
C ARG A 30 -29.51 -23.09 -15.67
N ALA A 31 -30.57 -22.30 -15.91
CA ALA A 31 -30.46 -20.85 -16.01
C ALA A 31 -30.12 -20.20 -14.66
N SER A 32 -30.75 -20.61 -13.55
CA SER A 32 -30.40 -20.12 -12.21
C SER A 32 -28.99 -20.50 -11.77
N TRP A 33 -28.53 -21.71 -12.12
CA TRP A 33 -27.17 -22.17 -11.84
C TRP A 33 -26.14 -21.46 -12.73
N LEU A 34 -26.45 -21.19 -14.00
CA LEU A 34 -25.61 -20.36 -14.88
C LEU A 34 -25.55 -18.92 -14.39
N VAL A 35 -26.65 -18.34 -13.92
CA VAL A 35 -26.66 -16.97 -13.35
C VAL A 35 -25.86 -16.94 -12.04
N PHE A 36 -25.98 -17.94 -11.17
CA PHE A 36 -25.17 -18.03 -9.95
C PHE A 36 -23.68 -18.25 -10.25
N ILE A 37 -23.33 -19.12 -11.21
CA ILE A 37 -21.96 -19.32 -11.66
C ILE A 37 -21.43 -18.06 -12.33
N ILE A 38 -22.21 -17.40 -13.18
CA ILE A 38 -21.81 -16.12 -13.80
C ILE A 38 -21.57 -15.09 -12.71
N ILE A 39 -22.47 -14.90 -11.74
CA ILE A 39 -22.29 -13.96 -10.63
C ILE A 39 -21.08 -14.32 -9.75
N LEU A 40 -20.86 -15.61 -9.45
CA LEU A 40 -19.67 -16.07 -8.72
C LEU A 40 -18.37 -15.86 -9.51
N VAL A 41 -18.40 -16.08 -10.83
CA VAL A 41 -17.27 -15.87 -11.73
C VAL A 41 -16.99 -14.38 -11.92
N THR A 42 -17.99 -13.50 -12.12
CA THR A 42 -17.78 -12.04 -12.17
C THR A 42 -17.35 -11.47 -10.82
N CYS A 43 -17.78 -12.05 -9.69
CA CYS A 43 -17.29 -11.66 -8.37
C CYS A 43 -15.80 -12.02 -8.20
N CYS A 44 -15.37 -13.19 -8.69
CA CYS A 44 -13.96 -13.61 -8.70
C CYS A 44 -13.07 -12.83 -9.68
N SER A 45 -13.61 -12.31 -10.80
CA SER A 45 -12.81 -11.57 -11.80
C SER A 45 -12.32 -10.21 -11.32
N SER A 46 -12.95 -9.63 -10.28
CA SER A 46 -12.55 -8.32 -9.74
C SER A 46 -11.19 -8.32 -9.01
N LEU A 47 -10.68 -9.50 -8.62
CA LEU A 47 -9.43 -9.62 -7.87
C LEU A 47 -8.17 -9.55 -8.74
N HIS A 48 -8.32 -9.55 -10.07
CA HIS A 48 -7.23 -9.64 -11.03
C HIS A 48 -6.95 -8.33 -11.77
N ILE A 49 -7.57 -7.22 -11.39
CA ILE A 49 -7.35 -5.92 -12.03
C ILE A 49 -6.46 -5.05 -11.13
N ARG A 50 -5.58 -4.27 -11.75
CA ARG A 50 -4.86 -3.18 -11.08
C ARG A 50 -4.88 -1.90 -11.91
N ALA A 51 -4.50 -0.79 -11.29
CA ALA A 51 -4.32 0.49 -11.97
C ALA A 51 -3.41 0.40 -13.20
N ARG A 52 -3.68 1.23 -14.21
CA ARG A 52 -2.77 1.42 -15.33
C ARG A 52 -1.41 1.94 -14.84
N PRO A 53 -0.30 1.58 -15.50
CA PRO A 53 0.99 2.13 -15.14
C PRO A 53 1.01 3.64 -15.47
N LEU A 54 1.53 4.44 -14.54
CA LEU A 54 1.66 5.89 -14.72
C LEU A 54 2.58 6.24 -15.90
N ILE A 55 3.65 5.46 -16.06
CA ILE A 55 4.57 5.53 -17.20
C ILE A 55 4.36 4.26 -18.04
N PRO A 56 4.07 4.38 -19.35
CA PRO A 56 3.88 3.22 -20.21
C PRO A 56 5.04 2.22 -20.09
N ASN A 57 4.73 0.94 -20.23
CA ASN A 57 5.70 -0.16 -20.18
C ASN A 57 6.48 -0.33 -18.86
N SER A 58 6.14 0.42 -17.81
CA SER A 58 6.83 0.39 -16.51
C SER A 58 5.90 -0.17 -15.43
N PRO A 59 5.94 -1.51 -15.17
CA PRO A 59 5.01 -2.16 -14.24
C PRO A 59 5.27 -1.79 -12.77
N PHE A 60 6.46 -1.30 -12.44
CA PHE A 60 6.84 -0.92 -11.08
C PHE A 60 7.76 0.30 -11.13
N LEU A 61 7.34 1.40 -10.52
CA LEU A 61 8.10 2.65 -10.51
C LEU A 61 8.90 2.83 -9.23
N SER A 62 10.12 3.32 -9.37
CA SER A 62 10.92 3.84 -8.26
C SER A 62 11.00 5.35 -8.36
N ILE A 63 10.55 6.03 -7.31
CA ILE A 63 10.40 7.48 -7.25
C ILE A 63 11.23 8.01 -6.08
N TRP A 64 11.93 9.12 -6.30
CA TRP A 64 12.75 9.76 -5.27
C TRP A 64 12.11 11.06 -4.78
N ASN A 65 12.00 11.25 -3.47
CA ASN A 65 11.46 12.47 -2.86
C ASN A 65 12.31 12.93 -1.67
N ALA A 66 13.50 13.45 -1.96
CA ALA A 66 14.42 14.01 -0.97
C ALA A 66 15.27 15.13 -1.61
N PRO A 67 15.84 16.06 -0.82
CA PRO A 67 16.47 17.27 -1.33
C PRO A 67 17.92 17.02 -1.79
N THR A 68 18.11 16.11 -2.74
CA THR A 68 19.41 15.64 -3.25
C THR A 68 20.16 16.66 -4.08
N GLU A 69 19.48 17.66 -4.62
CA GLU A 69 20.10 18.80 -5.30
C GLU A 69 21.10 19.53 -4.39
N LEU A 70 20.85 19.54 -3.06
CA LEU A 70 21.75 20.16 -2.09
C LEU A 70 23.12 19.50 -2.05
N CYS A 71 23.24 18.20 -2.37
CA CYS A 71 24.53 17.54 -2.43
C CYS A 71 25.38 18.12 -3.56
N THR A 72 24.81 18.32 -4.74
CA THR A 72 25.52 18.92 -5.86
C THR A 72 25.80 20.40 -5.59
N GLU A 73 24.79 21.17 -5.19
CA GLU A 73 24.87 22.62 -5.02
C GLU A 73 25.80 23.06 -3.87
N LYS A 74 25.70 22.42 -2.70
CA LYS A 74 26.44 22.82 -1.50
C LYS A 74 27.74 22.06 -1.30
N THR A 75 27.80 20.80 -1.73
CA THR A 75 28.91 19.89 -1.38
C THR A 75 29.73 19.41 -2.58
N ARG A 76 29.27 19.70 -3.81
CA ARG A 76 29.86 19.22 -5.08
C ARG A 76 29.90 17.70 -5.23
N VAL A 77 29.12 16.97 -4.43
CA VAL A 77 28.92 15.53 -4.56
C VAL A 77 27.77 15.31 -5.53
N GLN A 78 28.07 14.67 -6.66
CA GLN A 78 27.09 14.32 -7.68
C GLN A 78 26.47 12.97 -7.35
N LEU A 79 25.15 12.92 -7.21
CA LEU A 79 24.41 11.67 -6.96
C LEU A 79 23.82 11.14 -8.27
N ASP A 80 23.94 9.84 -8.51
CA ASP A 80 23.31 9.21 -9.68
C ASP A 80 21.83 8.91 -9.44
N MET A 81 20.97 9.81 -9.94
CA MET A 81 19.52 9.74 -9.79
C MET A 81 18.79 9.18 -11.03
N ARG A 82 19.52 8.73 -12.07
CA ARG A 82 18.93 8.38 -13.39
C ARG A 82 17.99 7.18 -13.36
N LEU A 83 18.06 6.34 -12.33
CA LEU A 83 17.19 5.16 -12.17
C LEU A 83 15.80 5.49 -11.62
N PHE A 84 15.62 6.69 -11.05
CA PHE A 84 14.33 7.11 -10.51
C PHE A 84 13.50 7.72 -11.64
N HIS A 85 12.33 7.14 -11.88
CA HIS A 85 11.48 7.53 -12.99
C HIS A 85 10.89 8.93 -12.78
N LEU A 86 10.60 9.25 -11.52
CA LEU A 86 10.20 10.57 -11.05
C LEU A 86 11.11 10.94 -9.89
N ALA A 87 11.49 12.21 -9.83
CA ALA A 87 12.26 12.78 -8.74
C ALA A 87 11.66 14.13 -8.33
N GLY A 88 11.67 14.37 -7.03
CA GLY A 88 11.32 15.64 -6.41
C GLY A 88 12.12 15.85 -5.14
N SER A 89 11.94 17.02 -4.56
CA SER A 89 12.65 17.52 -3.40
C SER A 89 11.68 18.07 -2.37
N THR A 90 12.03 17.87 -1.10
CA THR A 90 11.20 18.27 0.05
C THR A 90 11.42 19.74 0.45
N LEU A 91 12.30 20.48 -0.24
CA LEU A 91 12.52 21.90 0.05
C LEU A 91 11.26 22.74 -0.23
N LYS A 92 11.04 23.75 0.61
CA LYS A 92 9.91 24.68 0.47
C LYS A 92 9.97 25.55 -0.79
N THR A 93 11.16 25.73 -1.35
CA THR A 93 11.40 26.58 -2.53
C THR A 93 11.28 25.81 -3.84
N SER A 94 11.20 24.49 -3.80
CA SER A 94 11.20 23.69 -5.01
C SER A 94 9.80 23.64 -5.64
N THR A 95 9.73 23.93 -6.93
CA THR A 95 8.52 24.00 -7.73
C THR A 95 8.70 23.17 -9.01
N GLU A 96 7.60 22.89 -9.72
CA GLU A 96 7.61 22.20 -11.02
C GLU A 96 8.26 20.79 -10.95
N GLN A 97 7.87 20.03 -9.92
CA GLN A 97 8.43 18.71 -9.64
C GLN A 97 7.51 17.60 -10.12
N SER A 98 8.11 16.52 -10.61
CA SER A 98 7.38 15.30 -11.01
C SER A 98 6.70 14.57 -9.85
N ILE A 99 7.15 14.83 -8.62
CA ILE A 99 6.44 14.51 -7.39
C ILE A 99 6.46 15.74 -6.48
N THR A 100 5.28 16.27 -6.17
CA THR A 100 5.10 17.42 -5.29
C THR A 100 4.48 16.96 -3.97
N ILE A 101 5.15 17.24 -2.85
CA ILE A 101 4.65 16.96 -1.50
C ILE A 101 4.24 18.26 -0.79
N PHE A 102 3.01 18.30 -0.31
CA PHE A 102 2.42 19.44 0.39
C PHE A 102 2.36 19.18 1.89
N TYR A 103 3.39 19.64 2.61
CA TYR A 103 3.37 19.66 4.07
C TYR A 103 2.29 20.60 4.63
N ALA A 104 1.99 20.47 5.92
CA ALA A 104 1.00 21.28 6.67
C ALA A 104 1.00 22.79 6.37
N ASN A 105 2.18 23.39 6.11
CA ASN A 105 2.31 24.82 5.82
C ASN A 105 2.41 25.17 4.31
N ARG A 106 2.08 24.22 3.42
CA ARG A 106 2.25 24.36 1.96
C ARG A 106 0.96 24.20 1.16
N LEU A 107 -0.16 23.84 1.77
CA LEU A 107 -1.44 23.72 1.07
C LEU A 107 -2.57 24.32 1.89
N GLY A 108 -3.01 25.52 1.49
CA GLY A 108 -4.12 26.19 2.14
C GLY A 108 -3.82 26.63 3.57
N ASN A 109 -4.88 26.96 4.30
CA ASN A 109 -4.84 27.28 5.72
C ASN A 109 -5.18 26.04 6.53
N TYR A 110 -4.37 24.98 6.44
CA TYR A 110 -4.57 23.77 7.23
C TYR A 110 -4.48 24.10 8.74
N PRO A 111 -5.53 23.82 9.55
CA PRO A 111 -5.53 24.09 10.98
C PRO A 111 -4.76 22.99 11.71
N TYR A 112 -3.82 23.37 12.58
CA TYR A 112 -3.14 22.40 13.42
C TYR A 112 -2.60 23.04 14.70
N ILE A 113 -2.34 22.19 15.69
CA ILE A 113 -1.67 22.53 16.93
C ILE A 113 -0.31 21.83 16.88
N ASP A 114 0.76 22.54 17.17
CA ASP A 114 2.06 21.91 17.37
C ASP A 114 2.02 21.16 18.71
N GLU A 115 2.10 19.84 18.66
CA GLU A 115 1.91 18.96 19.83
C GLU A 115 3.00 19.14 20.91
N ASN A 116 4.17 19.70 20.55
CA ASN A 116 5.29 19.89 21.47
C ASN A 116 5.22 21.24 22.18
N THR A 117 4.81 22.30 21.47
CA THR A 117 4.79 23.68 21.95
C THR A 117 3.41 24.13 22.38
N GLY A 118 2.35 23.48 21.90
CA GLY A 118 0.96 23.91 22.05
C GLY A 118 0.57 25.10 21.16
N GLU A 119 1.46 25.56 20.27
CA GLU A 119 1.18 26.69 19.39
C GLU A 119 0.08 26.32 18.38
N THR A 120 -0.87 27.23 18.18
CA THR A 120 -2.03 27.01 17.30
C THR A 120 -1.86 27.74 15.98
N PHE A 121 -2.11 27.03 14.88
CA PHE A 121 -2.01 27.54 13.52
C PHE A 121 -3.37 27.44 12.83
N ASN A 122 -3.78 28.51 12.15
CA ASN A 122 -5.05 28.60 11.41
C ASN A 122 -6.29 28.17 12.23
N GLY A 123 -6.30 28.44 13.54
CA GLY A 123 -7.39 28.06 14.46
C GLY A 123 -7.21 26.70 15.14
N GLY A 124 -6.16 25.94 14.85
CA GLY A 124 -5.78 24.73 15.59
C GLY A 124 -6.58 23.48 15.23
N ILE A 125 -7.91 23.58 15.13
CA ILE A 125 -8.84 22.46 14.90
C ILE A 125 -9.66 22.64 13.60
N PRO A 126 -10.08 21.56 12.93
CA PRO A 126 -10.82 21.62 11.65
C PRO A 126 -12.08 22.50 11.67
N GLN A 127 -12.87 22.45 12.75
CA GLN A 127 -14.13 23.19 12.86
C GLN A 127 -13.97 24.71 12.96
N LEU A 128 -12.75 25.20 13.18
CA LEU A 128 -12.42 26.63 13.17
C LEU A 128 -11.87 27.13 11.83
N CYS A 129 -11.70 26.24 10.84
CA CYS A 129 -11.16 26.61 9.54
C CYS A 129 -12.22 27.28 8.66
N SER A 130 -11.91 28.48 8.13
CA SER A 130 -12.69 29.08 7.05
C SER A 130 -12.39 28.36 5.73
N MET A 131 -13.36 27.60 5.22
CA MET A 131 -13.23 26.84 3.97
C MET A 131 -12.90 27.74 2.77
N GLU A 132 -13.54 28.92 2.67
CA GLU A 132 -13.29 29.87 1.58
C GLU A 132 -11.84 30.35 1.56
N HIS A 133 -11.35 30.82 2.71
CA HIS A 133 -9.96 31.28 2.84
C HIS A 133 -8.96 30.13 2.63
N HIS A 134 -9.29 28.95 3.14
CA HIS A 134 -8.48 27.75 2.95
C HIS A 134 -8.33 27.40 1.47
N LEU A 135 -9.44 27.28 0.73
CA LEU A 135 -9.42 26.90 -0.69
C LEU A 135 -8.78 27.99 -1.56
N LYS A 136 -9.01 29.27 -1.25
CA LYS A 136 -8.32 30.37 -1.93
C LYS A 136 -6.81 30.26 -1.77
N LYS A 137 -6.33 30.03 -0.54
CA LYS A 137 -4.90 29.85 -0.27
C LYS A 137 -4.34 28.58 -0.91
N ALA A 138 -5.11 27.49 -0.89
CA ALA A 138 -4.72 26.22 -1.51
C ALA A 138 -4.57 26.38 -3.03
N ASN A 139 -5.48 27.09 -3.69
CA ASN A 139 -5.38 27.43 -5.10
C ASN A 139 -4.09 28.20 -5.41
N ASP A 140 -3.79 29.24 -4.63
CA ASP A 140 -2.56 30.03 -4.79
C ASP A 140 -1.31 29.15 -4.57
N ASN A 141 -1.35 28.22 -3.61
CA ASN A 141 -0.26 27.28 -3.36
C ASN A 141 -0.07 26.27 -4.48
N ILE A 142 -1.14 25.66 -5.00
CA ILE A 142 -1.06 24.71 -6.11
C ILE A 142 -0.45 25.38 -7.34
N ASN A 143 -0.89 26.60 -7.67
CA ASN A 143 -0.32 27.37 -8.77
C ASN A 143 1.17 27.69 -8.58
N PHE A 144 1.60 27.95 -7.35
CA PHE A 144 3.00 28.21 -7.04
C PHE A 144 3.88 26.95 -7.18
N TYR A 145 3.48 25.83 -6.58
CA TYR A 145 4.30 24.61 -6.57
C TYR A 145 4.23 23.83 -7.88
N MET A 146 3.10 23.90 -8.58
CA MET A 146 2.82 23.13 -9.79
C MET A 146 2.37 24.08 -10.91
N PRO A 147 3.27 24.91 -11.48
CA PRO A 147 2.88 25.89 -12.49
C PRO A 147 2.44 25.27 -13.82
N SER A 148 3.00 24.11 -14.20
CA SER A 148 2.67 23.41 -15.46
C SER A 148 1.37 22.59 -15.34
N ASP A 149 0.58 22.56 -16.42
CA ASP A 149 -0.61 21.71 -16.57
C ASP A 149 -0.29 20.40 -17.34
N GLU A 150 0.84 20.35 -18.05
CA GLU A 150 1.20 19.23 -18.94
C GLU A 150 1.95 18.11 -18.23
N GLN A 151 2.58 18.41 -17.10
CA GLN A 151 3.39 17.44 -16.37
C GLN A 151 2.51 16.33 -15.77
N VAL A 152 2.94 15.09 -15.98
CA VAL A 152 2.39 13.91 -15.32
C VAL A 152 3.22 13.60 -14.08
N GLY A 153 2.57 13.32 -12.96
CA GLY A 153 3.30 13.15 -11.71
C GLY A 153 2.45 12.72 -10.52
N LEU A 154 3.04 12.86 -9.34
CA LEU A 154 2.39 12.58 -8.07
C LEU A 154 2.18 13.88 -7.28
N ALA A 155 1.02 14.02 -6.65
CA ALA A 155 0.70 15.12 -5.75
C ALA A 155 0.28 14.56 -4.40
N VAL A 156 1.12 14.74 -3.39
CA VAL A 156 0.95 14.09 -2.08
C VAL A 156 0.67 15.14 -1.02
N ILE A 157 -0.46 15.01 -0.33
CA ILE A 157 -0.80 15.90 0.80
C ILE A 157 -0.33 15.25 2.09
N ASP A 158 0.60 15.91 2.78
CA ASP A 158 1.23 15.40 3.99
C ASP A 158 0.76 16.17 5.23
N TRP A 159 -0.45 15.78 5.68
CA TRP A 159 -1.14 16.36 6.83
C TRP A 159 -1.21 15.34 7.95
N GLU A 160 -0.22 15.38 8.84
CA GLU A 160 -0.08 14.38 9.89
C GLU A 160 -0.53 14.85 11.27
N ASN A 161 -0.86 16.12 11.43
CA ASN A 161 -1.07 16.73 12.74
C ASN A 161 -2.30 16.13 13.46
N TRP A 162 -3.42 15.94 12.77
CA TRP A 162 -4.59 15.22 13.29
C TRP A 162 -5.05 14.13 12.32
N ARG A 163 -5.94 13.25 12.78
CA ARG A 163 -6.59 12.19 11.98
C ARG A 163 -8.09 12.53 11.84
N PRO A 164 -8.73 12.26 10.68
CA PRO A 164 -10.12 12.65 10.45
C PRO A 164 -11.13 11.86 11.27
N LEU A 165 -10.75 10.69 11.81
CA LEU A 165 -11.56 9.96 12.78
C LEU A 165 -11.14 10.35 14.19
N TRP A 166 -12.10 10.82 14.98
CA TRP A 166 -11.91 11.27 16.37
C TRP A 166 -11.14 10.26 17.21
N ILE A 167 -11.48 8.97 17.08
CA ILE A 167 -10.90 7.89 17.88
C ILE A 167 -9.41 7.66 17.60
N ARG A 168 -8.91 8.09 16.43
CA ARG A 168 -7.51 7.97 16.02
C ARG A 168 -6.64 9.15 16.50
N ASN A 169 -7.22 10.16 17.12
CA ASN A 169 -6.50 11.26 17.76
C ASN A 169 -6.17 10.90 19.23
N TRP A 170 -5.30 9.91 19.40
CA TRP A 170 -4.80 9.45 20.70
C TRP A 170 -3.35 9.89 20.93
N GLY A 171 -2.82 9.64 22.13
CA GLY A 171 -1.46 10.02 22.49
C GLY A 171 -1.31 11.54 22.49
N SER A 172 -0.25 12.06 21.88
CA SER A 172 -0.02 13.51 21.74
C SER A 172 -1.11 14.22 20.92
N LYS A 173 -1.85 13.49 20.08
CA LYS A 173 -3.00 14.02 19.33
C LYS A 173 -4.29 14.15 20.16
N ASP A 174 -4.29 13.73 21.42
CA ASP A 174 -5.46 13.92 22.29
C ASP A 174 -5.82 15.40 22.49
N ILE A 175 -4.84 16.31 22.33
CA ILE A 175 -5.06 17.76 22.39
C ILE A 175 -6.16 18.24 21.43
N TYR A 176 -6.30 17.62 20.26
CA TYR A 176 -7.36 17.96 19.32
C TYR A 176 -8.75 17.61 19.86
N ARG A 177 -8.86 16.51 20.62
CA ARG A 177 -10.12 16.13 21.26
C ARG A 177 -10.45 17.09 22.40
N GLN A 178 -9.46 17.42 23.22
CA GLN A 178 -9.60 18.34 24.35
C GLN A 178 -10.05 19.73 23.88
N VAL A 179 -9.31 20.36 22.98
CA VAL A 179 -9.61 21.69 22.45
C VAL A 179 -10.97 21.72 21.72
N SER A 180 -11.34 20.63 21.03
CA SER A 180 -12.66 20.52 20.41
C SER A 180 -13.79 20.50 21.43
N VAL A 181 -13.63 19.78 22.55
CA VAL A 181 -14.62 19.74 23.64
C VAL A 181 -14.73 21.11 24.29
N GLU A 182 -13.60 21.73 24.63
CA GLU A 182 -13.56 23.07 25.25
C GLU A 182 -14.24 24.11 24.37
N PHE A 183 -13.98 24.08 23.06
CA PHE A 183 -14.62 24.98 22.10
C PHE A 183 -16.15 24.86 22.11
N VAL A 184 -16.68 23.64 22.14
CA VAL A 184 -18.13 23.39 22.21
C VAL A 184 -18.70 23.87 23.56
N GLN A 185 -18.01 23.61 24.67
CA GLN A 185 -18.45 24.07 26.00
C GLN A 185 -18.46 25.59 26.11
N GLN A 186 -17.47 26.27 25.52
CA GLN A 186 -17.42 27.74 25.51
C GLN A 186 -18.55 28.36 24.70
N LYS A 187 -19.03 27.68 23.66
CA LYS A 187 -20.20 28.11 22.88
C LYS A 187 -21.52 27.90 23.62
N ASP A 188 -21.62 26.85 24.42
CA ASP A 188 -22.82 26.55 25.21
C ASP A 188 -22.44 25.98 26.59
N LEU A 189 -22.43 26.87 27.58
CA LEU A 189 -22.09 26.56 28.96
C LEU A 189 -23.14 25.66 29.67
N SER A 190 -24.29 25.40 29.03
CA SER A 190 -25.32 24.52 29.59
C SER A 190 -25.05 23.03 29.33
N LEU A 191 -24.15 22.71 28.39
CA LEU A 191 -23.82 21.34 28.03
C LEU A 191 -23.03 20.64 29.15
N SER A 192 -23.45 19.44 29.53
CA SER A 192 -22.61 18.53 30.31
C SER A 192 -21.37 18.11 29.51
N GLU A 193 -20.32 17.65 30.20
CA GLU A 193 -19.09 17.17 29.55
C GLU A 193 -19.37 16.07 28.50
N THR A 194 -20.24 15.12 28.81
CA THR A 194 -20.61 14.02 27.89
C THR A 194 -21.32 14.54 26.64
N GLN A 195 -22.23 15.52 26.80
CA GLN A 195 -22.92 16.14 25.67
C GLN A 195 -21.94 16.94 24.80
N ALA A 196 -21.09 17.76 25.43
CA ALA A 196 -20.08 18.55 24.73
C ALA A 196 -19.09 17.65 23.97
N ARG A 197 -18.65 16.53 24.57
CA ARG A 197 -17.77 15.56 23.92
C ARG A 197 -18.42 14.90 22.72
N THR A 198 -19.71 14.56 22.81
CA THR A 198 -20.46 13.96 21.70
C THR A 198 -20.60 14.94 20.54
N LEU A 199 -20.96 16.19 20.84
CA LEU A 199 -21.09 17.25 19.83
C LEU A 199 -19.73 17.62 19.22
N ALA A 200 -18.68 17.74 20.03
CA ALA A 200 -17.31 18.02 19.57
C ALA A 200 -16.79 16.94 18.61
N LYS A 201 -17.06 15.66 18.90
CA LYS A 201 -16.76 14.57 17.97
C LYS A 201 -17.44 14.79 16.62
N MET A 202 -18.75 15.04 16.63
CA MET A 202 -19.54 15.24 15.40
C MET A 202 -19.03 16.44 14.59
N GLU A 203 -18.80 17.58 15.23
CA GLU A 203 -18.29 18.80 14.58
C GLU A 203 -16.88 18.60 14.01
N PHE A 204 -15.99 17.97 14.79
CA PHE A 204 -14.61 17.70 14.37
C PHE A 204 -14.56 16.78 13.16
N GLU A 205 -15.23 15.62 13.20
CA GLU A 205 -15.18 14.64 12.09
C GLU A 205 -15.83 15.20 10.82
N ALA A 206 -16.94 15.95 10.95
CA ALA A 206 -17.58 16.61 9.83
C ALA A 206 -16.67 17.68 9.18
N ALA A 207 -16.03 18.52 10.00
CA ALA A 207 -15.13 19.55 9.52
C ALA A 207 -13.83 18.96 8.93
N ALA A 208 -13.26 17.93 9.56
CA ALA A 208 -12.08 17.22 9.07
C ALA A 208 -12.34 16.56 7.71
N LYS A 209 -13.46 15.85 7.56
CA LYS A 209 -13.90 15.27 6.28
C LYS A 209 -14.05 16.35 5.22
N SER A 210 -14.79 17.42 5.53
CA SER A 210 -15.03 18.52 4.59
C SER A 210 -13.71 19.14 4.12
N LEU A 211 -12.81 19.48 5.05
CA LEU A 211 -11.53 20.09 4.74
C LEU A 211 -10.66 19.19 3.86
N MET A 212 -10.50 17.92 4.24
CA MET A 212 -9.68 16.99 3.46
C MET A 212 -10.25 16.75 2.05
N LEU A 213 -11.56 16.54 1.96
CA LEU A 213 -12.24 16.24 0.69
C LEU A 213 -12.21 17.43 -0.27
N GLN A 214 -12.50 18.63 0.22
CA GLN A 214 -12.53 19.83 -0.63
C GLN A 214 -11.12 20.23 -1.12
N SER A 215 -10.10 20.02 -0.29
CA SER A 215 -8.69 20.24 -0.70
C SER A 215 -8.28 19.27 -1.81
N LEU A 216 -8.68 18.01 -1.67
CA LEU A 216 -8.39 16.95 -2.64
C LEU A 216 -9.08 17.21 -3.99
N LYS A 217 -10.38 17.56 -3.95
CA LYS A 217 -11.16 17.98 -5.13
C LYS A 217 -10.52 19.16 -5.85
N LEU A 218 -10.11 20.18 -5.10
CA LEU A 218 -9.45 21.34 -5.66
C LEU A 218 -8.16 20.94 -6.38
N GLY A 219 -7.29 20.17 -5.72
CA GLY A 219 -6.05 19.65 -6.32
C GLY A 219 -6.29 18.89 -7.62
N ILE A 220 -7.22 17.92 -7.60
CA ILE A 220 -7.56 17.08 -8.77
C ILE A 220 -8.09 17.94 -9.93
N SER A 221 -9.01 18.87 -9.64
CA SER A 221 -9.58 19.75 -10.67
C SER A 221 -8.55 20.70 -11.29
N MET A 222 -7.60 21.20 -10.50
CA MET A 222 -6.54 22.09 -10.97
C MET A 222 -5.44 21.34 -11.71
N LYS A 223 -5.09 20.13 -11.26
CA LYS A 223 -3.96 19.34 -11.77
C LYS A 223 -4.37 17.88 -12.03
N PRO A 224 -5.22 17.64 -13.06
CA PRO A 224 -5.76 16.30 -13.33
C PRO A 224 -4.73 15.28 -13.83
N ASN A 225 -3.58 15.75 -14.32
CA ASN A 225 -2.46 14.90 -14.76
C ASN A 225 -1.57 14.43 -13.60
N HIS A 226 -1.84 14.87 -12.37
CA HIS A 226 -1.16 14.40 -11.17
C HIS A 226 -2.06 13.48 -10.36
N LEU A 227 -1.46 12.43 -9.81
CA LEU A 227 -2.18 11.52 -8.93
C LEU A 227 -2.17 12.06 -7.50
N TRP A 228 -3.34 12.48 -7.04
CA TRP A 228 -3.61 13.06 -5.73
C TRP A 228 -4.01 12.04 -4.67
N GLY A 229 -3.49 12.23 -3.46
CA GLY A 229 -3.83 11.43 -2.29
C GLY A 229 -3.09 11.95 -1.05
N TYR A 230 -3.48 11.44 0.11
CA TYR A 230 -2.84 11.79 1.37
C TYR A 230 -1.75 10.79 1.73
N TYR A 231 -0.58 11.29 2.13
CA TYR A 231 0.46 10.47 2.75
C TYR A 231 -0.09 9.75 3.98
N LEU A 232 0.45 8.56 4.26
CA LEU A 232 0.10 7.61 5.32
C LEU A 232 -1.18 6.80 5.07
N TYR A 233 -2.07 7.21 4.17
CA TYR A 233 -3.37 6.56 4.01
C TYR A 233 -3.40 5.47 2.92
N PRO A 234 -4.00 4.29 3.21
CA PRO A 234 -4.49 3.85 4.52
C PRO A 234 -3.36 3.46 5.49
N ASP A 235 -3.63 3.55 6.79
CA ASP A 235 -2.78 2.96 7.82
C ASP A 235 -3.43 1.67 8.37
N CYS A 236 -2.59 0.68 8.64
CA CYS A 236 -2.95 -0.64 9.19
C CYS A 236 -2.87 -0.67 10.72
N TYR A 237 -2.13 0.28 11.33
CA TYR A 237 -1.85 0.35 12.77
C TYR A 237 -1.27 -0.94 13.39
N ASN A 238 -0.53 -1.72 12.60
CA ASN A 238 0.13 -2.97 12.99
C ASN A 238 1.50 -2.75 13.67
N TYR A 239 1.54 -1.83 14.64
CA TYR A 239 2.78 -1.38 15.31
C TYR A 239 3.16 -2.21 16.56
N ASP A 240 2.47 -3.31 16.82
CA ASP A 240 2.62 -4.14 18.02
C ASP A 240 3.82 -5.12 17.98
N TYR A 241 4.64 -5.04 16.92
CA TYR A 241 5.87 -5.84 16.77
C TYR A 241 6.85 -5.64 17.94
N ASN A 242 6.86 -4.47 18.58
CA ASN A 242 7.68 -4.20 19.76
C ASN A 242 7.13 -4.86 21.04
N GLN A 243 5.81 -5.02 21.14
CA GLN A 243 5.17 -5.58 22.35
C GLN A 243 5.10 -7.11 22.29
N ASN A 244 4.93 -7.68 21.10
CA ASN A 244 4.77 -9.12 20.92
C ASN A 244 5.59 -9.66 19.73
N PRO A 245 6.92 -9.50 19.72
CA PRO A 245 7.76 -9.82 18.56
C PRO A 245 7.71 -11.31 18.17
N HIS A 246 7.41 -12.23 19.10
CA HIS A 246 7.41 -13.66 18.84
C HIS A 246 6.14 -14.16 18.14
N ASN A 247 4.98 -13.56 18.45
CA ASN A 247 3.68 -13.93 17.89
C ASN A 247 3.11 -12.85 16.95
N TYR A 248 3.94 -11.89 16.54
CA TYR A 248 3.56 -10.84 15.61
C TYR A 248 3.20 -11.42 14.24
N THR A 249 1.99 -11.16 13.76
CA THR A 249 1.50 -11.60 12.44
C THR A 249 1.55 -10.49 11.40
N GLY A 250 1.70 -9.23 11.85
CA GLY A 250 1.58 -8.04 11.03
C GLY A 250 0.17 -7.68 10.60
N SER A 251 -0.84 -8.49 10.90
CA SER A 251 -2.22 -8.29 10.44
C SER A 251 -2.80 -6.95 10.92
N CYS A 252 -3.52 -6.26 10.04
CA CYS A 252 -4.34 -5.14 10.46
C CYS A 252 -5.49 -5.67 11.34
N LEU A 253 -5.70 -5.07 12.50
CA LEU A 253 -6.81 -5.47 13.37
C LEU A 253 -8.14 -5.19 12.67
N ASP A 254 -9.16 -6.05 12.88
CA ASP A 254 -10.48 -5.90 12.27
C ASP A 254 -11.11 -4.52 12.54
N ILE A 255 -10.86 -3.96 13.73
CA ILE A 255 -11.31 -2.62 14.10
C ILE A 255 -10.66 -1.53 13.24
N GLU A 256 -9.41 -1.71 12.81
CA GLU A 256 -8.70 -0.76 11.95
C GLU A 256 -9.16 -0.86 10.50
N ILE A 257 -9.48 -2.07 10.04
CA ILE A 257 -10.14 -2.29 8.75
C ILE A 257 -11.52 -1.61 8.76
N ALA A 258 -12.32 -1.78 9.82
CA ALA A 258 -13.62 -1.13 9.97
C ALA A 258 -13.49 0.41 9.97
N ARG A 259 -12.51 0.97 10.68
CA ARG A 259 -12.22 2.41 10.67
C ARG A 259 -11.77 2.90 9.29
N ASN A 260 -11.00 2.11 8.55
CA ASN A 260 -10.66 2.46 7.17
C ASN A 260 -11.89 2.44 6.25
N ASN A 261 -12.91 1.62 6.53
CA ASN A 261 -14.18 1.67 5.79
C ASN A 261 -14.99 2.94 6.08
N GLU A 262 -14.88 3.52 7.28
CA GLU A 262 -15.48 4.84 7.60
C GLU A 262 -14.87 5.99 6.76
N LEU A 263 -13.69 5.75 6.18
CA LEU A 263 -12.98 6.67 5.30
C LEU A 263 -13.22 6.43 3.81
N ASN A 264 -14.27 5.67 3.42
CA ASN A 264 -14.59 5.44 2.00
C ASN A 264 -14.66 6.73 1.17
N TRP A 265 -15.16 7.82 1.75
CA TRP A 265 -15.21 9.14 1.11
C TRP A 265 -13.82 9.68 0.68
N LEU A 266 -12.75 9.23 1.33
CA LEU A 266 -11.37 9.60 0.98
C LEU A 266 -10.86 8.77 -0.18
N TRP A 267 -11.16 7.46 -0.19
CA TRP A 267 -10.77 6.54 -1.27
C TRP A 267 -11.50 6.89 -2.56
N GLU A 268 -12.80 7.18 -2.46
CA GLU A 268 -13.67 7.54 -3.59
C GLU A 268 -13.18 8.78 -4.35
N GLU A 269 -12.59 9.74 -3.65
CA GLU A 269 -12.07 10.98 -4.26
C GLU A 269 -10.59 10.89 -4.63
N SER A 270 -9.80 10.03 -3.97
CA SER A 270 -8.37 9.91 -4.26
C SER A 270 -8.11 9.39 -5.68
N THR A 271 -6.98 9.78 -6.26
CA THR A 271 -6.50 9.24 -7.55
C THR A 271 -5.24 8.39 -7.41
N ALA A 272 -4.65 8.33 -6.20
CA ALA A 272 -3.65 7.34 -5.77
C ALA A 272 -3.68 7.14 -4.25
N LEU A 273 -3.09 6.03 -3.79
CA LEU A 273 -2.87 5.74 -2.36
C LEU A 273 -1.39 5.80 -2.01
N TYR A 274 -1.08 6.34 -0.82
CA TYR A 274 0.29 6.61 -0.35
C TYR A 274 0.54 6.03 1.05
N PRO A 275 0.40 4.71 1.27
CA PRO A 275 0.68 4.08 2.55
C PRO A 275 2.18 4.19 2.89
N SER A 276 2.51 4.44 4.15
CA SER A 276 3.90 4.46 4.64
C SER A 276 4.28 3.09 5.18
N VAL A 277 5.48 2.59 4.89
CA VAL A 277 6.03 1.32 5.42
C VAL A 277 7.40 1.51 6.04
N TYR A 278 7.66 2.70 6.60
CA TYR A 278 8.96 3.01 7.17
C TYR A 278 9.33 2.02 8.28
N LEU A 279 10.56 1.50 8.24
CA LEU A 279 11.03 0.55 9.24
C LEU A 279 11.65 1.26 10.44
N GLU A 280 11.30 0.79 11.64
CA GLU A 280 12.07 1.05 12.85
C GLU A 280 13.20 0.04 13.01
N THR A 281 14.21 0.38 13.82
CA THR A 281 15.37 -0.50 14.07
C THR A 281 14.98 -1.85 14.66
N ALA A 282 13.85 -1.94 15.38
CA ALA A 282 13.31 -3.20 15.89
C ALA A 282 12.92 -4.21 14.78
N LEU A 283 12.66 -3.73 13.56
CA LEU A 283 12.33 -4.55 12.40
C LEU A 283 13.55 -4.91 11.55
N ARG A 284 14.73 -4.35 11.83
CA ARG A 284 15.97 -4.54 11.06
C ARG A 284 16.26 -6.01 10.75
N SER A 285 16.35 -6.32 9.46
CA SER A 285 16.67 -7.64 8.90
C SER A 285 15.89 -8.77 9.60
N SER A 286 14.68 -8.49 10.08
CA SER A 286 13.90 -9.39 10.91
C SER A 286 12.83 -10.10 10.08
N LYS A 287 12.39 -11.28 10.55
CA LYS A 287 11.22 -11.98 9.99
C LYS A 287 9.91 -11.19 10.13
N ASN A 288 9.88 -10.16 10.99
CA ASN A 288 8.69 -9.35 11.24
C ASN A 288 8.59 -8.17 10.26
N ALA A 289 9.70 -7.69 9.70
CA ALA A 289 9.69 -6.63 8.68
C ALA A 289 8.79 -6.96 7.48
N PRO A 290 8.91 -8.11 6.80
CA PRO A 290 8.04 -8.41 5.68
C PRO A 290 6.58 -8.55 6.11
N LEU A 291 6.29 -9.02 7.34
CA LEU A 291 4.91 -9.08 7.86
C LEU A 291 4.33 -7.67 8.08
N PHE A 292 5.12 -6.75 8.63
CA PHE A 292 4.73 -5.35 8.83
C PHE A 292 4.39 -4.69 7.49
N VAL A 293 5.28 -4.80 6.50
CA VAL A 293 5.10 -4.19 5.17
C VAL A 293 3.96 -4.84 4.40
N ARG A 294 3.93 -6.18 4.33
CA ARG A 294 2.94 -6.95 3.56
C ARG A 294 1.52 -6.57 3.90
N ASN A 295 1.19 -6.53 5.19
CA ASN A 295 -0.18 -6.28 5.62
C ASN A 295 -0.62 -4.83 5.37
N ARG A 296 0.30 -3.86 5.46
CA ARG A 296 0.04 -2.45 5.10
C ARG A 296 -0.24 -2.31 3.60
N VAL A 297 0.52 -3.03 2.77
CA VAL A 297 0.29 -3.09 1.33
C VAL A 297 -1.02 -3.81 0.99
N GLN A 298 -1.35 -4.90 1.69
CA GLN A 298 -2.63 -5.60 1.51
C GLN A 298 -3.82 -4.70 1.83
N GLU A 299 -3.75 -3.90 2.89
CA GLU A 299 -4.81 -2.96 3.23
C GLU A 299 -4.97 -1.86 2.16
N ALA A 300 -3.86 -1.36 1.61
CA ALA A 300 -3.90 -0.43 0.48
C ALA A 300 -4.54 -1.06 -0.77
N ILE A 301 -4.20 -2.31 -1.10
CA ILE A 301 -4.83 -3.08 -2.20
C ILE A 301 -6.33 -3.29 -1.95
N ARG A 302 -6.73 -3.54 -0.70
CA ARG A 302 -8.15 -3.70 -0.36
C ARG A 302 -8.92 -2.41 -0.62
N VAL A 303 -8.45 -1.28 -0.12
CA VAL A 303 -9.18 0.00 -0.26
C VAL A 303 -9.05 0.61 -1.65
N SER A 304 -8.03 0.26 -2.45
CA SER A 304 -7.89 0.76 -3.83
C SER A 304 -9.05 0.36 -4.73
N ASN A 305 -9.79 -0.70 -4.38
CA ASN A 305 -10.92 -1.23 -5.14
C ASN A 305 -12.27 -0.60 -4.75
N VAL A 306 -12.33 0.19 -3.67
CA VAL A 306 -13.59 0.72 -3.12
C VAL A 306 -14.31 1.62 -4.12
N SER A 307 -13.60 2.55 -4.74
CA SER A 307 -14.17 3.53 -5.68
C SER A 307 -14.62 2.88 -6.97
N ASN A 308 -13.80 1.96 -7.50
CA ASN A 308 -14.09 1.22 -8.72
C ASN A 308 -13.20 -0.03 -8.80
N SER A 309 -13.79 -1.22 -8.63
CA SER A 309 -13.07 -2.50 -8.71
C SER A 309 -12.57 -2.83 -10.13
N THR A 310 -13.11 -2.20 -11.17
CA THR A 310 -12.63 -2.33 -12.56
C THR A 310 -11.54 -1.32 -12.93
N CYS A 311 -11.33 -0.31 -12.08
CA CYS A 311 -10.29 0.69 -12.22
C CYS A 311 -9.71 1.05 -10.84
N PRO A 312 -9.00 0.11 -10.18
CA PRO A 312 -8.49 0.33 -8.84
C PRO A 312 -7.46 1.46 -8.80
N LEU A 313 -7.34 2.14 -7.66
CA LEU A 313 -6.36 3.21 -7.49
C LEU A 313 -4.91 2.69 -7.58
N PRO A 314 -4.00 3.42 -8.25
CA PRO A 314 -2.58 3.11 -8.19
C PRO A 314 -2.04 3.33 -6.76
N ILE A 315 -1.11 2.47 -6.35
CA ILE A 315 -0.54 2.45 -5.00
C ILE A 315 0.95 2.76 -5.09
N PHE A 316 1.39 3.81 -4.40
CA PHE A 316 2.77 4.23 -4.30
C PHE A 316 3.21 4.20 -2.85
N VAL A 317 3.93 3.14 -2.49
CA VAL A 317 4.30 2.85 -1.10
C VAL A 317 5.47 3.74 -0.67
N TYR A 318 5.28 4.51 0.39
CA TYR A 318 6.33 5.36 0.96
C TYR A 318 7.30 4.53 1.81
N THR A 319 8.60 4.60 1.47
CA THR A 319 9.71 4.01 2.25
C THR A 319 10.80 5.06 2.51
N ARG A 320 11.75 4.75 3.39
CA ARG A 320 12.94 5.57 3.66
C ARG A 320 14.21 4.80 3.31
N PRO A 321 15.31 5.47 2.94
CA PRO A 321 16.60 4.82 2.79
C PRO A 321 17.27 4.53 4.15
N VAL A 322 16.71 5.01 5.25
CA VAL A 322 17.22 4.91 6.63
C VAL A 322 16.11 4.49 7.59
N PHE A 323 16.45 3.98 8.77
CA PHE A 323 15.47 3.66 9.81
C PHE A 323 14.78 4.92 10.37
N THR A 324 13.50 4.79 10.74
CA THR A 324 12.69 5.93 11.20
C THR A 324 13.20 6.53 12.50
N ASP A 325 13.47 5.66 13.46
CA ASP A 325 13.97 5.91 14.81
C ASP A 325 15.50 6.05 14.86
N PHE A 326 16.21 5.76 13.76
CA PHE A 326 17.65 5.98 13.63
C PHE A 326 18.06 6.42 12.22
N ASN A 327 17.85 7.71 11.95
CA ASN A 327 17.98 8.34 10.63
C ASN A 327 19.42 8.40 10.04
N GLN A 328 20.42 7.92 10.77
CA GLN A 328 21.83 7.86 10.33
C GLN A 328 22.20 6.49 9.75
N GLU A 329 21.37 5.47 10.01
CA GLU A 329 21.62 4.10 9.57
C GLU A 329 20.76 3.75 8.36
N TYR A 330 21.43 3.45 7.25
CA TYR A 330 20.80 3.07 6.01
C TYR A 330 20.27 1.63 6.05
N LEU A 331 19.14 1.42 5.37
CA LEU A 331 18.52 0.10 5.23
C LEU A 331 19.48 -0.86 4.50
N SER A 332 19.69 -2.04 5.08
CA SER A 332 20.47 -3.10 4.44
C SER A 332 19.76 -3.66 3.20
N GLN A 333 20.44 -4.48 2.40
CA GLN A 333 19.79 -5.16 1.29
C GLN A 333 18.61 -6.05 1.76
N ASP A 334 18.73 -6.70 2.91
CA ASP A 334 17.63 -7.50 3.48
C ASP A 334 16.42 -6.62 3.84
N ASP A 335 16.66 -5.42 4.36
CA ASP A 335 15.60 -4.44 4.62
C ASP A 335 14.95 -3.91 3.34
N LEU A 336 15.74 -3.71 2.26
CA LEU A 336 15.22 -3.35 0.94
C LEU A 336 14.36 -4.48 0.35
N VAL A 337 14.73 -5.75 0.56
CA VAL A 337 13.90 -6.92 0.24
C VAL A 337 12.59 -6.88 0.99
N ASN A 338 12.63 -6.64 2.30
CA ASN A 338 11.45 -6.62 3.16
C ASN A 338 10.56 -5.39 2.95
N THR A 339 11.00 -4.36 2.22
CA THR A 339 10.23 -3.14 1.93
C THR A 339 9.86 -3.02 0.45
N ILE A 340 10.84 -2.69 -0.40
CA ILE A 340 10.66 -2.48 -1.84
C ILE A 340 10.32 -3.82 -2.52
N GLY A 341 11.06 -4.88 -2.20
CA GLY A 341 10.82 -6.21 -2.77
C GLY A 341 9.45 -6.77 -2.41
N GLU A 342 9.06 -6.61 -1.14
CA GLU A 342 7.74 -7.01 -0.65
C GLU A 342 6.61 -6.26 -1.38
N SER A 343 6.77 -4.95 -1.54
CA SER A 343 5.81 -4.11 -2.26
C SER A 343 5.68 -4.51 -3.73
N ALA A 344 6.81 -4.67 -4.43
CA ALA A 344 6.83 -5.07 -5.84
C ALA A 344 6.17 -6.44 -6.07
N ALA A 345 6.45 -7.41 -5.21
CA ALA A 345 5.92 -8.75 -5.34
C ALA A 345 4.40 -8.83 -5.08
N LEU A 346 3.82 -7.87 -4.34
CA LEU A 346 2.37 -7.74 -4.16
C LEU A 346 1.68 -6.98 -5.31
N GLY A 347 2.45 -6.49 -6.28
CA GLY A 347 1.94 -5.92 -7.53
C GLY A 347 1.50 -4.46 -7.44
N VAL A 348 2.01 -3.67 -6.48
CA VAL A 348 1.73 -2.22 -6.39
C VAL A 348 2.32 -1.45 -7.59
N SER A 349 1.89 -0.20 -7.78
CA SER A 349 2.32 0.63 -8.91
C SER A 349 3.76 1.12 -8.78
N GLY A 350 4.24 1.32 -7.55
CA GLY A 350 5.61 1.72 -7.29
C GLY A 350 5.89 2.04 -5.83
N ILE A 351 7.07 2.62 -5.60
CA ILE A 351 7.55 3.08 -4.30
C ILE A 351 8.00 4.54 -4.40
N VAL A 352 7.83 5.28 -3.29
CA VAL A 352 8.40 6.62 -3.10
C VAL A 352 9.44 6.51 -1.98
N ILE A 353 10.69 6.81 -2.30
CA ILE A 353 11.79 6.87 -1.32
C ILE A 353 11.88 8.30 -0.83
N TRP A 354 11.44 8.51 0.40
CA TRP A 354 11.39 9.81 1.03
C TRP A 354 12.61 10.07 1.91
N GLY A 355 13.04 11.33 1.94
CA GLY A 355 14.12 11.78 2.81
C GLY A 355 14.02 13.26 3.17
N ASP A 356 14.41 13.57 4.41
CA ASP A 356 14.52 14.94 4.89
C ASP A 356 15.91 15.52 4.61
N LEU A 357 16.18 16.70 5.16
CA LEU A 357 17.47 17.38 5.04
C LEU A 357 18.64 16.57 5.63
N ASN A 358 18.41 15.63 6.56
CA ASN A 358 19.48 14.87 7.23
C ASN A 358 20.32 14.07 6.23
N LEU A 359 19.73 13.66 5.10
CA LEU A 359 20.45 12.97 4.03
C LEU A 359 21.48 13.87 3.33
N THR A 360 21.31 15.20 3.38
CA THR A 360 22.06 16.16 2.54
C THR A 360 22.68 17.34 3.32
N LEU A 361 22.75 17.24 4.65
CA LEU A 361 23.26 18.31 5.53
C LEU A 361 24.73 18.68 5.30
N SER A 362 25.58 17.72 4.90
CA SER A 362 27.02 17.89 4.86
C SER A 362 27.67 17.12 3.71
N VAL A 363 28.93 17.45 3.40
CA VAL A 363 29.75 16.69 2.45
C VAL A 363 29.83 15.21 2.85
N ASN A 364 29.90 14.92 4.16
CA ASN A 364 29.98 13.54 4.64
C ASN A 364 28.67 12.78 4.41
N THR A 365 27.53 13.35 4.80
CA THR A 365 26.21 12.71 4.57
C THR A 365 25.95 12.50 3.08
N CYS A 366 26.31 13.47 2.23
CA CYS A 366 26.20 13.32 0.78
C CYS A 366 27.10 12.23 0.21
N ARG A 367 28.35 12.08 0.69
CA ARG A 367 29.24 10.97 0.28
C ARG A 367 28.74 9.61 0.77
N THR A 368 28.18 9.55 1.98
CA THR A 368 27.56 8.33 2.50
C THR A 368 26.34 7.94 1.65
N LEU A 369 25.49 8.92 1.31
CA LEU A 369 24.35 8.71 0.43
C LEU A 369 24.80 8.24 -0.96
N ASP A 370 25.78 8.90 -1.57
CA ASP A 370 26.36 8.49 -2.85
C ASP A 370 26.83 7.03 -2.81
N SER A 371 27.60 6.67 -1.77
CA SER A 371 28.06 5.30 -1.58
C SER A 371 26.90 4.32 -1.41
N TYR A 372 25.87 4.68 -0.65
CA TYR A 372 24.70 3.83 -0.44
C TYR A 372 23.88 3.62 -1.71
N LEU A 373 23.61 4.71 -2.44
CA LEU A 373 22.98 4.66 -3.76
C LEU A 373 23.78 3.73 -4.66
N ARG A 374 25.08 3.97 -4.76
CA ARG A 374 25.95 3.27 -5.70
C ARG A 374 26.05 1.76 -5.43
N HIS A 375 26.19 1.38 -4.17
CA HIS A 375 26.57 0.01 -3.81
C HIS A 375 25.43 -0.85 -3.28
N THR A 376 24.30 -0.26 -2.90
CA THR A 376 23.19 -0.99 -2.28
C THR A 376 21.87 -0.69 -2.97
N LEU A 377 21.43 0.57 -2.97
CA LEU A 377 20.08 0.91 -3.45
C LEU A 377 19.96 0.78 -4.97
N ASN A 378 20.80 1.43 -5.76
CA ASN A 378 20.70 1.43 -7.22
C ASN A 378 20.79 0.02 -7.81
N PRO A 379 21.76 -0.84 -7.41
CA PRO A 379 21.78 -2.23 -7.85
C PRO A 379 20.49 -2.98 -7.50
N TYR A 380 19.93 -2.76 -6.31
CA TYR A 380 18.69 -3.39 -5.88
C TYR A 380 17.47 -2.91 -6.68
N ILE A 381 17.36 -1.60 -6.95
CA ILE A 381 16.31 -1.01 -7.78
C ILE A 381 16.34 -1.60 -9.20
N ILE A 382 17.54 -1.76 -9.79
CA ILE A 382 17.70 -2.39 -11.10
C ILE A 382 17.20 -3.84 -11.05
N ASN A 383 17.59 -4.59 -10.02
CA ASN A 383 17.18 -5.99 -9.85
C ASN A 383 15.66 -6.14 -9.82
N VAL A 384 14.98 -5.46 -8.89
CA VAL A 384 13.53 -5.61 -8.70
C VAL A 384 12.73 -5.05 -9.88
N THR A 385 13.15 -3.90 -10.44
CA THR A 385 12.45 -3.27 -11.57
C THR A 385 12.58 -4.09 -12.85
N MET A 386 13.77 -4.62 -13.13
CA MET A 386 13.97 -5.49 -14.29
C MET A 386 13.21 -6.81 -14.16
N ALA A 387 13.22 -7.43 -12.97
CA ALA A 387 12.44 -8.65 -12.72
C ALA A 387 10.93 -8.42 -12.90
N ALA A 388 10.39 -7.30 -12.39
CA ALA A 388 9.00 -6.92 -12.60
C ALA A 388 8.68 -6.67 -14.09
N LYS A 389 9.61 -6.07 -14.85
CA LYS A 389 9.47 -5.86 -16.29
C LYS A 389 9.44 -7.17 -17.07
N ILE A 390 10.41 -8.06 -16.83
CA ILE A 390 10.46 -9.37 -17.48
C ILE A 390 9.19 -10.16 -17.14
N CYS A 391 8.77 -10.19 -15.88
CA CYS A 391 7.55 -10.90 -15.48
C CYS A 391 6.30 -10.32 -16.16
N SER A 392 6.16 -9.00 -16.24
CA SER A 392 5.06 -8.35 -16.98
C SER A 392 5.06 -8.70 -18.47
N GLN A 393 6.22 -8.75 -19.12
CA GLN A 393 6.31 -9.14 -20.53
C GLN A 393 5.95 -10.61 -20.74
N VAL A 394 6.52 -11.49 -19.92
CA VAL A 394 6.43 -12.94 -20.07
C VAL A 394 5.06 -13.46 -19.63
N LEU A 395 4.61 -13.08 -18.44
CA LEU A 395 3.39 -13.61 -17.85
C LEU A 395 2.14 -12.84 -18.27
N CYS A 396 2.28 -11.53 -18.51
CA CYS A 396 1.14 -10.62 -18.75
C CYS A 396 1.07 -10.02 -20.15
N HIS A 397 2.03 -10.32 -21.03
CA HIS A 397 2.17 -9.73 -22.37
C HIS A 397 2.09 -8.19 -22.34
N ASP A 398 2.81 -7.58 -21.39
CA ASP A 398 2.80 -6.13 -21.11
C ASP A 398 1.42 -5.53 -20.76
N SER A 399 0.37 -6.35 -20.62
CA SER A 399 -1.02 -5.93 -20.37
C SER A 399 -1.43 -6.01 -18.89
N GLY A 400 -0.45 -6.27 -18.02
CA GLY A 400 -0.64 -6.36 -16.58
C GLY A 400 0.69 -6.42 -15.84
N ALA A 401 0.63 -6.48 -14.51
CA ALA A 401 1.82 -6.69 -13.69
C ALA A 401 1.68 -7.94 -12.83
N CYS A 402 2.81 -8.55 -12.53
CA CYS A 402 2.86 -9.74 -11.70
C CYS A 402 2.57 -9.41 -10.24
N ALA A 403 1.78 -10.27 -9.60
CA ALA A 403 1.58 -10.31 -8.16
C ALA A 403 1.69 -11.75 -7.66
N ARG A 404 2.22 -11.96 -6.45
CA ARG A 404 2.34 -13.30 -5.85
C ARG A 404 0.98 -13.98 -5.81
N LYS A 405 0.90 -15.24 -6.24
CA LYS A 405 -0.33 -16.07 -6.13
C LYS A 405 -0.75 -16.24 -4.67
N ASN A 406 0.20 -16.58 -3.81
CA ASN A 406 0.00 -16.56 -2.38
C ASN A 406 0.61 -15.26 -1.83
N TRP A 407 -0.25 -14.31 -1.47
CA TRP A 407 0.18 -13.01 -0.94
C TRP A 407 1.07 -13.14 0.31
N ASN A 408 0.96 -14.26 1.05
CA ASN A 408 1.72 -14.52 2.27
C ASN A 408 2.95 -15.41 2.07
N SER A 409 3.30 -15.79 0.83
CA SER A 409 4.55 -16.52 0.54
C SER A 409 5.77 -15.59 0.58
N SER A 410 6.97 -16.18 0.41
CA SER A 410 8.25 -15.46 0.37
C SER A 410 8.83 -15.38 -1.06
N ASP A 411 7.97 -15.29 -2.07
CA ASP A 411 8.36 -15.29 -3.48
C ASP A 411 8.57 -13.87 -4.02
N TYR A 412 9.81 -13.45 -4.21
CA TYR A 412 10.10 -12.09 -4.68
C TYR A 412 10.34 -12.02 -6.19
N LEU A 413 10.04 -10.85 -6.78
CA LEU A 413 10.43 -10.51 -8.15
C LEU A 413 11.89 -10.03 -8.12
N HIS A 414 12.83 -10.96 -8.22
CA HIS A 414 14.26 -10.67 -8.31
C HIS A 414 14.91 -11.41 -9.48
N LEU A 415 15.95 -10.81 -10.05
CA LEU A 415 16.84 -11.47 -11.00
C LEU A 415 17.66 -12.55 -10.29
N ASN A 416 17.78 -13.72 -10.92
CA ASN A 416 18.60 -14.81 -10.39
C ASN A 416 20.10 -14.45 -10.49
N PRO A 417 20.83 -14.38 -9.36
CA PRO A 417 22.26 -14.02 -9.36
C PRO A 417 23.16 -15.00 -10.11
N ASP A 418 22.72 -16.25 -10.32
CA ASP A 418 23.50 -17.24 -11.06
C ASP A 418 23.50 -16.96 -12.58
N ASN A 419 22.47 -16.25 -13.06
CA ASN A 419 22.27 -15.96 -14.48
C ASN A 419 22.47 -14.48 -14.83
N PHE A 420 22.39 -13.59 -13.84
CA PHE A 420 22.49 -12.14 -14.03
C PHE A 420 23.60 -11.51 -13.20
N VAL A 421 24.33 -10.60 -13.84
CA VAL A 421 25.32 -9.76 -13.19
C VAL A 421 24.95 -8.30 -13.41
N ILE A 422 24.66 -7.59 -12.33
CA ILE A 422 24.52 -6.13 -12.33
C ILE A 422 25.90 -5.55 -12.05
N GLN A 423 26.39 -4.73 -12.96
CA GLN A 423 27.70 -4.11 -12.83
C GLN A 423 27.63 -2.63 -13.17
N MET A 424 28.50 -1.87 -12.53
CA MET A 424 28.69 -0.47 -12.88
C MET A 424 29.95 -0.34 -13.74
N SER A 425 29.77 0.21 -14.93
CA SER A 425 30.87 0.44 -15.86
C SER A 425 31.72 1.65 -15.45
N ARG A 426 32.89 1.81 -16.08
CA ARG A 426 33.87 2.85 -15.73
C ARG A 426 33.37 4.28 -15.89
N ASN A 427 32.35 4.50 -16.73
CA ASN A 427 31.72 5.80 -16.93
C ASN A 427 30.60 6.09 -15.91
N GLY A 428 30.43 5.23 -14.90
CA GLY A 428 29.39 5.36 -13.88
C GLY A 428 27.98 4.97 -14.36
N LYS A 429 27.84 4.30 -15.51
CA LYS A 429 26.55 3.73 -15.95
C LYS A 429 26.41 2.29 -15.48
N TYR A 430 25.23 1.92 -15.03
CA TYR A 430 24.88 0.53 -14.76
C TYR A 430 24.59 -0.23 -16.05
N ALA A 431 24.93 -1.50 -16.08
CA ALA A 431 24.56 -2.45 -17.12
C ALA A 431 24.21 -3.79 -16.48
N ILE A 432 23.31 -4.53 -17.10
CA ILE A 432 22.99 -5.92 -16.75
C ILE A 432 23.58 -6.82 -17.81
N GLN A 433 24.29 -7.85 -17.38
CA GLN A 433 24.72 -8.96 -18.23
C GLN A 433 23.98 -10.23 -17.83
N GLY A 434 23.60 -11.04 -18.82
CA GLY A 434 22.86 -12.27 -18.58
C GLY A 434 21.53 -12.32 -19.32
N GLN A 435 20.89 -13.47 -19.21
CA GLN A 435 19.56 -13.76 -19.75
C GLN A 435 18.85 -14.71 -18.79
N PRO A 436 17.51 -14.65 -18.68
CA PRO A 436 16.79 -15.56 -17.79
C PRO A 436 16.89 -16.98 -18.33
N SER A 437 17.11 -17.94 -17.44
CA SER A 437 17.01 -19.37 -17.76
C SER A 437 15.54 -19.79 -17.90
N VAL A 438 15.31 -20.97 -18.49
CA VAL A 438 13.97 -21.59 -18.51
C VAL A 438 13.42 -21.74 -17.09
N GLN A 439 14.26 -22.11 -16.12
CA GLN A 439 13.86 -22.25 -14.73
C GLN A 439 13.45 -20.92 -14.09
N ASP A 440 14.11 -19.80 -14.45
CA ASP A 440 13.72 -18.48 -13.94
C ASP A 440 12.34 -18.07 -14.45
N LEU A 441 12.07 -18.30 -15.73
CA LEU A 441 10.77 -17.99 -16.35
C LEU A 441 9.66 -18.90 -15.79
N GLN A 442 9.97 -20.18 -15.61
CA GLN A 442 9.05 -21.15 -14.99
C GLN A 442 8.67 -20.72 -13.56
N ARG A 443 9.63 -20.21 -12.78
CA ARG A 443 9.36 -19.68 -11.43
C ARG A 443 8.38 -18.51 -11.43
N PHE A 444 8.42 -17.63 -12.45
CA PHE A 444 7.40 -16.59 -12.59
C PHE A 444 6.00 -17.18 -12.81
N ILE A 445 5.88 -18.14 -13.74
CA ILE A 445 4.62 -18.82 -14.04
C ILE A 445 4.07 -19.55 -12.80
N GLU A 446 4.95 -20.18 -12.01
CA GLU A 446 4.56 -20.96 -10.83
C GLU A 446 4.10 -20.07 -9.67
N ASN A 447 4.82 -19.00 -9.36
CA ASN A 447 4.64 -18.26 -8.10
C ASN A 447 3.87 -16.95 -8.24
N PHE A 448 3.70 -16.43 -9.47
CA PHE A 448 3.01 -15.17 -9.73
C PHE A 448 1.81 -15.36 -10.66
N TYR A 449 0.80 -14.50 -10.52
CA TYR A 449 -0.28 -14.35 -11.49
C TYR A 449 -0.25 -12.96 -12.09
N CYS A 450 -0.94 -12.81 -13.22
CA CYS A 450 -1.09 -11.51 -13.84
C CYS A 450 -2.25 -10.71 -13.24
N ARG A 451 -1.96 -9.49 -12.77
CA ARG A 451 -2.97 -8.44 -12.51
C ARG A 451 -3.09 -7.55 -13.74
N CYS A 452 -4.15 -7.73 -14.52
CA CYS A 452 -4.41 -6.94 -15.73
C CYS A 452 -4.51 -5.46 -15.39
N TYR A 453 -4.00 -4.61 -16.28
CA TYR A 453 -4.24 -3.17 -16.16
C TYR A 453 -5.71 -2.86 -16.44
N ALA A 454 -6.25 -1.87 -15.74
CA ALA A 454 -7.63 -1.44 -15.90
C ALA A 454 -7.98 -1.16 -17.38
N GLY A 455 -9.00 -1.82 -17.90
CA GLY A 455 -9.43 -1.75 -19.31
C GLY A 455 -8.57 -2.54 -20.30
N TYR A 456 -7.65 -3.39 -19.83
CA TYR A 456 -6.94 -4.38 -20.65
C TYR A 456 -7.52 -5.76 -20.40
N ASN A 457 -7.52 -6.59 -21.44
CA ASN A 457 -7.69 -8.03 -21.30
C ASN A 457 -6.30 -8.65 -21.27
N CYS A 458 -5.97 -9.36 -20.20
CA CYS A 458 -4.72 -10.10 -20.11
C CYS A 458 -5.05 -11.57 -19.83
N GLU A 459 -4.54 -12.46 -20.67
CA GLU A 459 -4.57 -13.90 -20.43
C GLU A 459 -3.18 -14.29 -19.94
N PRO A 460 -3.03 -14.79 -18.69
CA PRO A 460 -1.71 -15.10 -18.18
C PRO A 460 -1.11 -16.27 -18.95
N SER A 461 0.16 -16.14 -19.37
CA SER A 461 0.89 -17.28 -19.94
C SER A 461 1.03 -18.40 -18.92
N VAL A 462 0.57 -19.59 -19.28
CA VAL A 462 0.65 -20.80 -18.44
C VAL A 462 1.64 -21.83 -18.98
N ASP A 463 2.03 -21.70 -20.25
CA ASP A 463 3.06 -22.52 -20.88
C ASP A 463 4.29 -21.66 -21.18
N ILE A 464 5.46 -22.17 -20.79
CA ILE A 464 6.74 -21.55 -21.09
C ILE A 464 6.97 -21.47 -22.61
N ASN A 465 6.46 -22.43 -23.39
CA ASN A 465 6.66 -22.48 -24.85
C ASN A 465 6.03 -21.29 -25.60
N ASP A 466 5.11 -20.56 -24.97
CA ASP A 466 4.49 -19.36 -25.54
C ASP A 466 5.41 -18.12 -25.45
N ILE A 467 6.57 -18.24 -24.80
CA ILE A 467 7.51 -17.13 -24.63
C ILE A 467 8.34 -16.94 -25.89
N HIS A 468 8.03 -15.88 -26.63
CA HIS A 468 8.83 -15.43 -27.77
C HIS A 468 10.02 -14.57 -27.36
N TYR A 469 10.95 -14.36 -28.31
CA TYR A 469 12.04 -13.42 -28.13
C TYR A 469 11.48 -12.02 -27.78
N THR A 470 11.87 -11.48 -26.63
CA THR A 470 11.53 -10.12 -26.21
C THR A 470 12.74 -9.43 -25.60
N ASN A 471 12.72 -8.09 -25.65
CA ASN A 471 13.75 -7.25 -25.06
C ASN A 471 13.13 -6.46 -23.91
N ALA A 472 13.56 -6.75 -22.68
CA ALA A 472 13.11 -6.10 -21.47
C ALA A 472 14.05 -4.93 -21.17
N CYS A 473 13.55 -3.70 -21.21
CA CYS A 473 14.34 -2.50 -20.91
C CYS A 473 13.67 -1.69 -19.79
N ILE A 474 14.48 -1.23 -18.83
CA ILE A 474 14.04 -0.30 -17.78
C ILE A 474 14.64 1.11 -17.97
N SER A 475 15.65 1.23 -18.83
CA SER A 475 16.18 2.50 -19.36
C SER A 475 16.89 2.22 -20.68
N GLU A 476 17.29 3.26 -21.43
CA GLU A 476 17.99 3.09 -22.72
C GLU A 476 19.26 2.24 -22.61
N ASP A 477 19.99 2.34 -21.50
CA ASP A 477 21.25 1.64 -21.28
C ASP A 477 21.10 0.31 -20.52
N ILE A 478 19.89 -0.02 -20.04
CA ILE A 478 19.65 -1.19 -19.18
C ILE A 478 18.55 -2.06 -19.79
N CYS A 479 18.99 -3.03 -20.60
CA CYS A 479 18.14 -4.00 -21.27
C CYS A 479 18.64 -5.44 -21.08
N VAL A 480 17.72 -6.39 -21.13
CA VAL A 480 17.96 -7.83 -21.08
C VAL A 480 17.18 -8.50 -22.20
N GLN A 481 17.84 -9.39 -22.94
CA GLN A 481 17.19 -10.27 -23.89
C GLN A 481 16.54 -11.45 -23.18
N VAL A 482 15.33 -11.78 -23.58
CA VAL A 482 14.56 -12.94 -23.10
C VAL A 482 14.26 -13.80 -24.31
N SER A 483 14.78 -15.03 -24.36
CA SER A 483 14.52 -15.94 -25.48
C SER A 483 14.69 -17.41 -25.08
N LEU A 484 13.83 -18.29 -25.59
CA LEU A 484 13.96 -19.73 -25.41
C LEU A 484 14.93 -20.37 -26.41
N ASN A 485 15.06 -19.80 -27.62
CA ASN A 485 15.84 -20.39 -28.71
C ASN A 485 17.37 -20.19 -28.60
N SER A 486 17.86 -19.36 -27.67
CA SER A 486 19.31 -19.16 -27.47
C SER A 486 19.96 -20.16 -26.49
N LEU A 487 19.16 -21.01 -25.82
CA LEU A 487 19.63 -21.87 -24.72
C LEU A 487 20.11 -23.27 -25.17
N SER A 488 20.10 -23.57 -26.46
CA SER A 488 20.70 -24.80 -27.02
C SER A 488 22.18 -24.66 -27.40
N ASN A 489 22.81 -23.48 -27.27
CA ASN A 489 24.18 -23.22 -27.72
C ASN A 489 25.16 -22.66 -26.67
N VAL A 490 24.80 -22.64 -25.38
CA VAL A 490 25.72 -22.16 -24.31
C VAL A 490 26.40 -23.34 -23.62
N GLU A 491 27.14 -24.15 -24.39
CA GLU A 491 28.16 -25.07 -23.86
C GLU A 491 29.57 -24.78 -24.39
N ALA A 492 29.77 -23.75 -25.22
CA ALA A 492 31.06 -23.53 -25.88
C ALA A 492 31.48 -22.06 -25.95
N SER A 493 31.86 -21.46 -24.81
CA SER A 493 32.90 -20.41 -24.80
C SER A 493 33.26 -19.98 -23.37
N GLY A 494 34.25 -20.67 -22.79
CA GLY A 494 34.95 -20.18 -21.60
C GLY A 494 35.89 -19.04 -21.97
N GLY A 495 35.46 -17.80 -21.76
CA GLY A 495 36.28 -16.60 -21.90
C GLY A 495 36.66 -16.02 -20.54
N ARG A 496 37.95 -16.06 -20.19
CA ARG A 496 38.51 -15.32 -19.04
C ARG A 496 38.37 -13.82 -19.28
N ALA A 497 37.66 -13.12 -18.39
CA ALA A 497 37.78 -11.67 -18.25
C ALA A 497 38.51 -11.33 -16.94
N SER A 498 39.70 -10.74 -17.09
CA SER A 498 40.35 -9.97 -16.02
C SER A 498 40.01 -8.50 -16.24
N SER A 499 39.43 -7.82 -15.25
CA SER A 499 39.79 -6.44 -14.88
C SER A 499 38.91 -5.93 -13.74
N ASN A 500 39.45 -5.00 -12.96
CA ASN A 500 38.81 -4.37 -11.79
C ASN A 500 37.46 -3.71 -12.14
N THR A 501 36.35 -4.41 -11.89
CA THR A 501 34.97 -3.92 -11.92
C THR A 501 34.26 -4.32 -10.63
N SER A 502 33.37 -3.45 -10.12
CA SER A 502 32.53 -3.76 -8.96
C SER A 502 31.33 -4.59 -9.41
N ILE A 503 31.30 -5.86 -9.00
CA ILE A 503 30.24 -6.84 -9.28
C ILE A 503 29.27 -6.83 -8.10
N PHE A 504 27.96 -6.74 -8.37
CA PHE A 504 26.91 -6.86 -7.36
C PHE A 504 26.21 -8.22 -7.47
N SER A 505 26.40 -9.08 -6.47
CA SER A 505 25.75 -10.39 -6.37
C SER A 505 24.63 -10.39 -5.33
N PHE A 506 23.43 -10.82 -5.71
CA PHE A 506 22.26 -10.85 -4.83
C PHE A 506 21.94 -12.27 -4.41
N THR A 507 22.41 -12.73 -3.25
CA THR A 507 21.89 -13.98 -2.69
C THR A 507 20.51 -13.74 -2.08
N PRO A 508 19.45 -14.47 -2.49
CA PRO A 508 18.22 -14.52 -1.71
C PRO A 508 18.52 -15.07 -0.32
N PRO A 509 17.79 -14.68 0.73
CA PRO A 509 17.96 -15.30 2.04
C PRO A 509 17.69 -16.81 1.91
N ARG A 510 18.73 -17.62 2.06
CA ARG A 510 18.57 -19.05 2.36
C ARG A 510 18.04 -19.15 3.78
N ASN A 511 17.11 -20.07 4.02
CA ASN A 511 16.73 -20.48 5.38
C ASN A 511 17.99 -20.94 6.13
N ILE A 512 18.58 -20.04 6.91
CA ILE A 512 19.71 -20.34 7.77
C ILE A 512 19.18 -20.40 9.19
N THR A 513 19.09 -21.63 9.71
CA THR A 513 19.02 -21.88 11.15
C THR A 513 20.42 -21.58 11.71
N LEU A 514 20.57 -20.55 12.54
CA LEU A 514 21.82 -20.30 13.27
C LEU A 514 21.57 -20.31 14.78
N PRO A 515 22.48 -20.91 15.57
CA PRO A 515 22.31 -21.13 16.99
C PRO A 515 22.63 -19.87 17.80
N ALA A 516 22.00 -19.78 18.97
CA ALA A 516 22.14 -18.70 19.93
C ALA A 516 23.58 -18.57 20.46
N HIS A 517 24.10 -17.33 20.55
CA HIS A 517 25.18 -17.00 21.48
C HIS A 517 25.02 -15.60 22.08
N ASN A 518 25.35 -15.56 23.38
CA ASN A 518 25.11 -14.52 24.37
C ASN A 518 25.89 -13.22 24.16
N ALA A 519 25.29 -12.14 24.68
CA ALA A 519 25.85 -10.80 24.85
C ALA A 519 27.02 -10.73 25.84
N THR A 520 27.88 -9.73 25.69
CA THR A 520 28.34 -8.79 26.75
C THR A 520 29.36 -7.79 26.20
N GLY A 521 29.30 -6.54 26.69
CA GLY A 521 30.40 -5.56 26.57
C GLY A 521 29.93 -4.14 26.21
N GLY A 522 29.62 -3.32 27.21
CA GLY A 522 29.23 -1.92 27.03
C GLY A 522 30.42 -0.97 26.85
N PHE A 523 30.14 0.21 26.28
CA PHE A 523 30.94 1.42 26.45
C PHE A 523 30.06 2.66 26.28
N GLN A 524 30.30 3.66 27.13
CA GLN A 524 29.49 4.85 27.37
C GLN A 524 30.31 6.08 26.98
N GLN A 525 29.81 6.98 26.11
CA GLN A 525 30.17 8.40 26.13
C GLN A 525 29.27 9.32 25.26
N THR A 526 28.44 10.07 25.99
CA THR A 526 28.05 11.50 25.92
C THR A 526 28.53 12.43 24.78
N ILE A 527 27.59 13.15 24.12
CA ILE A 527 27.41 14.65 24.02
C ILE A 527 26.79 15.17 22.67
N TRP A 528 25.61 15.81 22.82
CA TRP A 528 24.97 16.98 22.15
C TRP A 528 24.20 16.93 20.80
N ASN A 529 22.88 17.03 20.97
CA ASN A 529 21.74 17.57 20.19
C ASN A 529 21.95 18.34 18.87
N ASN A 530 21.17 17.95 17.85
CA ASN A 530 20.05 18.75 17.30
C ASN A 530 19.24 17.86 16.33
N THR A 531 18.03 17.42 16.73
CA THR A 531 17.17 16.57 15.88
C THR A 531 15.73 17.08 15.90
N PHE A 532 15.17 17.34 14.72
CA PHE A 532 13.73 17.33 14.49
C PHE A 532 13.24 15.90 14.72
N ASN A 533 12.58 15.66 15.86
CA ASN A 533 11.98 14.37 16.17
C ASN A 533 10.56 14.29 15.58
N VAL A 534 10.38 13.35 14.66
CA VAL A 534 9.07 12.76 14.37
C VAL A 534 8.73 11.89 15.59
N SER A 535 7.61 12.17 16.24
CA SER A 535 7.20 11.57 17.51
C SER A 535 6.76 10.12 17.34
N THR A 536 7.67 9.18 17.64
CA THR A 536 7.32 7.83 18.10
C THR A 536 6.96 7.90 19.58
N ALA A 537 5.71 7.57 19.92
CA ALA A 537 5.24 7.55 21.30
C ALA A 537 5.97 6.48 22.12
N GLY A 538 6.89 6.90 22.99
CA GLY A 538 7.47 6.07 24.05
C GLY A 538 6.65 6.22 25.33
N HIS A 539 6.14 5.11 25.86
CA HIS A 539 5.52 5.02 27.18
C HIS A 539 6.56 4.70 28.26
N ILE A 540 6.50 5.43 29.39
CA ILE A 540 7.22 5.12 30.63
C ILE A 540 6.21 4.61 31.67
N ASN A 541 6.56 3.50 32.33
CA ASN A 541 5.88 2.89 33.47
C ASN A 541 5.98 3.76 34.74
N ALA A 542 4.90 3.86 35.52
CA ALA A 542 4.93 4.16 36.96
C ALA A 542 3.61 3.72 37.63
N PRO A 543 3.56 3.51 38.96
CA PRO A 543 3.00 2.31 39.56
C PRO A 543 1.56 2.43 40.06
N THR A 544 0.95 1.26 40.25
CA THR A 544 -0.28 1.02 40.99
C THR A 544 -0.24 1.63 42.38
N ASN A 545 -1.21 2.51 42.67
CA ASN A 545 -1.65 2.78 44.03
C ASN A 545 -3.18 2.75 44.08
N SER A 546 -3.68 1.94 45.01
CA SER A 546 -5.06 1.58 45.27
C SER A 546 -5.79 2.64 46.11
N SER A 547 -7.03 2.96 45.70
CA SER A 547 -8.18 3.38 46.54
C SER A 547 -9.25 3.90 45.57
N GLY A 548 -10.50 3.48 45.53
CA GLY A 548 -11.36 2.64 46.35
C GLY A 548 -12.80 2.91 45.87
N ASP A 549 -13.68 1.94 46.08
CA ASP A 549 -15.15 2.04 46.01
C ASP A 549 -15.82 2.04 44.62
N LEU A 550 -16.92 1.32 44.36
CA LEU A 550 -17.82 0.55 45.20
C LEU A 550 -18.53 -0.48 44.29
N LYS A 551 -18.41 -1.78 44.62
CA LYS A 551 -19.28 -2.85 44.10
C LYS A 551 -20.65 -2.70 44.78
N ILE A 552 -21.71 -2.61 44.00
CA ILE A 552 -23.06 -3.00 44.44
C ILE A 552 -23.51 -4.14 43.53
N THR A 553 -23.55 -5.32 44.14
CA THR A 553 -24.26 -6.50 43.69
C THR A 553 -25.72 -6.37 44.06
N ASP A 554 -26.62 -6.51 43.08
CA ASP A 554 -27.96 -7.03 43.32
C ASP A 554 -28.24 -8.14 42.30
N THR A 555 -28.22 -9.36 42.82
CA THR A 555 -28.76 -10.57 42.21
C THR A 555 -30.19 -10.75 42.69
N HIS A 556 -31.16 -10.82 41.76
CA HIS A 556 -32.18 -11.87 41.78
C HIS A 556 -32.92 -11.98 40.43
N SER A 557 -32.54 -13.03 39.70
CA SER A 557 -33.36 -13.97 38.93
C SER A 557 -34.82 -13.60 38.60
N PHE A 558 -35.11 -13.49 37.29
CA PHE A 558 -36.26 -14.16 36.68
C PHE A 558 -35.88 -14.67 35.27
N SER A 559 -36.31 -15.90 35.01
CA SER A 559 -36.12 -16.74 33.83
C SER A 559 -36.82 -16.24 32.57
N GLY A 560 -36.23 -16.47 31.39
CA GLY A 560 -36.97 -16.44 30.12
C GLY A 560 -36.11 -16.39 28.84
N SER A 561 -35.98 -17.55 28.20
CA SER A 561 -35.70 -17.82 26.77
C SER A 561 -34.44 -17.24 26.08
N SER A 562 -33.64 -18.19 25.61
CA SER A 562 -32.62 -18.16 24.55
C SER A 562 -32.87 -17.16 23.41
N SER A 563 -31.83 -16.42 23.04
CA SER A 563 -31.71 -15.76 21.74
C SER A 563 -30.40 -16.17 21.03
N ASP A 564 -30.28 -17.48 20.81
CA ASP A 564 -29.43 -18.09 19.77
C ASP A 564 -30.32 -18.61 18.63
N GLU A 565 -31.35 -17.83 18.26
CA GLU A 565 -32.27 -18.12 17.15
C GLU A 565 -32.21 -17.02 16.11
N MET A 566 -31.03 -16.81 15.52
CA MET A 566 -30.95 -16.23 14.17
C MET A 566 -29.65 -16.65 13.49
N LYS A 567 -29.50 -17.96 13.25
CA LYS A 567 -28.52 -18.57 12.33
C LYS A 567 -28.63 -20.10 12.17
N ILE A 568 -29.55 -20.78 12.89
CA ILE A 568 -29.75 -22.23 12.77
C ILE A 568 -30.80 -22.59 11.70
N LEU A 569 -31.73 -21.68 11.37
CA LEU A 569 -32.75 -21.93 10.34
C LEU A 569 -32.14 -22.09 8.94
N ASP A 570 -31.08 -21.34 8.62
CA ASP A 570 -30.44 -21.38 7.30
C ASP A 570 -29.61 -22.65 7.08
N VAL A 571 -28.98 -23.18 8.14
CA VAL A 571 -28.19 -24.41 8.05
C VAL A 571 -29.08 -25.64 8.00
N VAL A 572 -30.20 -25.64 8.75
CA VAL A 572 -31.19 -26.74 8.68
C VAL A 572 -31.93 -26.72 7.33
N CYS A 573 -32.23 -25.54 6.77
CA CYS A 573 -32.75 -25.44 5.40
C CYS A 573 -31.72 -25.94 4.37
N LEU A 574 -30.43 -25.61 4.50
CA LEU A 574 -29.41 -26.13 3.59
C LEU A 574 -29.25 -27.65 3.68
N ILE A 575 -29.30 -28.23 4.88
CA ILE A 575 -29.19 -29.68 5.07
C ILE A 575 -30.42 -30.41 4.54
N LEU A 576 -31.63 -29.85 4.69
CA LEU A 576 -32.87 -30.43 4.14
C LEU A 576 -32.96 -30.29 2.61
N ILE A 577 -32.33 -29.27 2.02
CA ILE A 577 -32.21 -29.11 0.57
C ILE A 577 -31.18 -30.10 0.01
N LEU A 578 -30.03 -30.28 0.67
CA LEU A 578 -29.00 -31.25 0.27
C LEU A 578 -29.45 -32.70 0.40
N ARG A 579 -30.31 -33.03 1.37
CA ARG A 579 -30.81 -34.40 1.57
C ARG A 579 -31.88 -34.83 0.56
N ASN A 580 -32.48 -33.89 -0.18
CA ASN A 580 -33.41 -34.17 -1.29
C ASN A 580 -32.73 -34.10 -2.67
N LEU A 581 -31.40 -33.92 -2.72
CA LEU A 581 -30.60 -33.81 -3.93
C LEU A 581 -29.55 -34.93 -4.08
N ILE A 582 -29.64 -36.00 -3.28
CA ILE A 582 -28.87 -37.26 -3.43
C ILE A 582 -29.81 -38.39 -3.82
#